data_AF-A0A529FN95-F1
#
_entry.id   AF-A0A529FN95-F1
#
_cell.length_a   1.000
_cell.length_b   1.000
_cell.length_c   1.000
_cell.angle_alpha   90.00
_cell.angle_beta   90.00
_cell.angle_gamma   90.00
#
_symmetry.space_group_name_H-M   'P 1'
#
loop_
_entity.id
_entity.type
_entity.pdbx_description
1 polymer ?
#
loop_
_entity_poly.entity_id
_entity_poly.type
_entity_poly.pdbx_seq_one_letter_code
_entity_poly.pdbx_strand_id
1 'polypeptide(L)'
;AEGIGLCRTEHMFFDGDRIVAMREMILADTEKDRRAALDKLLPMQRSDFLELFEIMAGLPVTIRLLDPPLHEFLPKTEAELAEVSYPEIAEMQARAIFEAAVQAGQKAGALVVPEIMVPLVGLVKELDYVKARIDAVAASVMQESGIKIDYLTGTMIELPRAAIRAHVIAEAAEFFSFGTNDLTQTTFGISRDDAASFLETYRQKGIIEQDPFVSLDIEGVGELVRIAAEKGRVTRPEIKL
;
A
#
# COMPACT_ATOMS: atom_id res chain seq x y z
N ALA A 1 6.07 14.63 14.09
CA ALA A 1 5.53 13.30 13.75
C ALA A 1 6.52 12.25 14.26
N GLU A 2 6.05 11.11 14.77
CA GLU A 2 6.88 10.03 15.35
C GLU A 2 7.29 8.97 14.31
N GLY A 3 7.07 9.27 13.03
CA GLY A 3 7.21 8.35 11.90
C GLY A 3 6.24 8.73 10.78
N ILE A 4 6.26 7.96 9.71
CA ILE A 4 5.26 8.04 8.63
C ILE A 4 4.39 6.79 8.70
N GLY A 5 3.09 6.96 8.97
CA GLY A 5 2.13 5.84 9.01
C GLY A 5 1.58 5.44 7.63
N LEU A 6 1.79 6.28 6.60
CA LEU A 6 1.40 6.00 5.22
C LEU A 6 2.17 6.87 4.23
N CYS A 7 3.10 6.27 3.49
CA CYS A 7 3.69 6.81 2.27
C CYS A 7 3.02 6.15 1.07
N ARG A 8 2.35 6.96 0.25
CA ARG A 8 1.63 6.54 -0.96
C ARG A 8 2.55 6.59 -2.17
N THR A 9 2.78 5.46 -2.81
CA THR A 9 3.74 5.35 -3.91
C THR A 9 3.17 5.80 -5.25
N GLU A 10 1.86 5.85 -5.40
CA GLU A 10 1.14 6.27 -6.61
C GLU A 10 1.59 7.69 -7.02
N HIS A 11 1.74 8.58 -6.04
CA HIS A 11 2.19 9.96 -6.25
C HIS A 11 3.63 10.06 -6.81
N MET A 12 4.45 9.02 -6.64
CA MET A 12 5.82 8.97 -7.16
C MET A 12 5.89 8.62 -8.65
N PHE A 13 4.75 8.37 -9.31
CA PHE A 13 4.70 7.94 -10.70
C PHE A 13 4.04 8.96 -11.65
N PHE A 14 3.42 10.03 -11.16
CA PHE A 14 2.64 10.95 -12.00
C PHE A 14 3.49 12.00 -12.76
N ASP A 15 4.72 12.26 -12.34
CA ASP A 15 5.51 13.39 -12.86
C ASP A 15 6.51 13.01 -13.95
N GLY A 16 6.64 13.88 -14.97
CA GLY A 16 7.73 13.84 -15.96
C GLY A 16 7.85 12.53 -16.72
N ASP A 17 9.05 11.94 -16.74
CA ASP A 17 9.31 10.68 -17.45
C ASP A 17 8.70 9.45 -16.76
N ARG A 18 8.29 9.57 -15.48
CA ARG A 18 7.75 8.47 -14.69
C ARG A 18 6.39 8.03 -15.21
N ILE A 19 5.51 8.98 -15.54
CA ILE A 19 4.18 8.66 -16.08
C ILE A 19 4.29 7.97 -17.45
N VAL A 20 5.32 8.31 -18.24
CA VAL A 20 5.57 7.68 -19.54
C VAL A 20 5.99 6.23 -19.35
N ALA A 21 6.94 5.95 -18.44
CA ALA A 21 7.36 4.59 -18.14
C ALA A 21 6.24 3.76 -17.49
N MET A 22 5.41 4.37 -16.66
CA MET A 22 4.24 3.71 -16.07
C MET A 22 3.21 3.31 -17.14
N ARG A 23 2.92 4.20 -18.10
CA ARG A 23 2.04 3.90 -19.24
C ARG A 23 2.60 2.80 -20.13
N GLU A 24 3.90 2.83 -20.41
CA GLU A 24 4.59 1.78 -21.16
C GLU A 24 4.46 0.42 -20.47
N MET A 25 4.61 0.38 -19.14
CA MET A 25 4.39 -0.83 -18.34
C MET A 25 2.94 -1.31 -18.43
N ILE A 26 1.95 -0.43 -18.29
CA ILE A 26 0.53 -0.82 -18.34
C ILE A 26 0.13 -1.38 -19.71
N LEU A 27 0.62 -0.76 -20.79
CA LEU A 27 0.30 -1.13 -22.17
C LEU A 27 1.13 -2.30 -22.72
N ALA A 28 2.07 -2.84 -21.95
CA ALA A 28 2.94 -3.92 -22.40
C ALA A 28 2.25 -5.30 -22.34
N ASP A 29 2.24 -5.98 -23.49
CA ASP A 29 1.63 -7.30 -23.66
C ASP A 29 2.38 -8.43 -22.91
N THR A 30 3.69 -8.26 -22.68
CA THR A 30 4.55 -9.31 -22.11
C THR A 30 5.19 -8.87 -20.80
N GLU A 31 5.42 -9.84 -19.89
CA GLU A 31 6.17 -9.59 -18.64
C GLU A 31 7.56 -9.01 -18.91
N LYS A 32 8.22 -9.46 -19.98
CA LYS A 32 9.54 -8.96 -20.36
C LYS A 32 9.50 -7.46 -20.65
N ASP A 33 8.52 -7.01 -21.41
CA ASP A 33 8.39 -5.59 -21.78
C ASP A 33 7.94 -4.75 -20.57
N ARG A 34 7.08 -5.31 -19.70
CA ARG A 34 6.74 -4.69 -18.41
C ARG A 34 7.96 -4.48 -17.53
N ARG A 35 8.82 -5.50 -17.39
CA ARG A 35 10.07 -5.40 -16.64
C ARG A 35 11.01 -4.35 -17.23
N ALA A 36 11.13 -4.27 -18.55
CA ALA A 36 11.93 -3.24 -19.21
C ALA A 36 11.42 -1.81 -18.94
N ALA A 37 10.11 -1.61 -18.82
CA ALA A 37 9.53 -0.34 -18.42
C ALA A 37 9.75 -0.06 -16.91
N LEU A 38 9.59 -1.07 -16.06
CA LEU A 38 9.84 -1.00 -14.61
C LEU A 38 11.32 -0.68 -14.29
N ASP A 39 12.27 -1.17 -15.08
CA ASP A 39 13.70 -0.86 -14.94
C ASP A 39 13.99 0.64 -15.11
N LYS A 40 13.16 1.36 -15.87
CA LYS A 40 13.24 2.83 -16.01
C LYS A 40 12.75 3.55 -14.76
N LEU A 41 11.74 2.98 -14.08
CA LEU A 41 11.14 3.53 -12.86
C LEU A 41 12.01 3.28 -11.62
N LEU A 42 12.66 2.12 -11.55
CA LEU A 42 13.48 1.70 -10.41
C LEU A 42 14.46 2.79 -9.89
N PRO A 43 15.36 3.37 -10.72
CA PRO A 43 16.30 4.38 -10.22
C PRO A 43 15.61 5.65 -9.74
N MET A 44 14.47 6.01 -10.33
CA MET A 44 13.70 7.20 -9.96
C MET A 44 13.02 7.01 -8.61
N GLN A 45 12.33 5.89 -8.42
CA GLN A 45 11.65 5.59 -7.17
C GLN A 45 12.64 5.34 -6.01
N ARG A 46 13.77 4.68 -6.29
CA ARG A 46 14.86 4.51 -5.33
C ARG A 46 15.41 5.86 -4.84
N SER A 47 15.51 6.85 -5.72
CA SER A 47 15.94 8.20 -5.35
C SER A 47 14.96 8.85 -4.36
N ASP A 48 13.66 8.73 -4.63
CA ASP A 48 12.62 9.30 -3.75
C ASP A 48 12.66 8.66 -2.36
N PHE A 49 12.81 7.34 -2.28
CA PHE A 49 12.93 6.63 -1.01
C PHE A 49 14.24 6.95 -0.28
N LEU A 50 15.33 7.18 -0.99
CA LEU A 50 16.60 7.55 -0.38
C LEU A 50 16.45 8.91 0.33
N GLU A 51 15.89 9.90 -0.35
CA GLU A 51 15.59 11.21 0.25
C GLU A 51 14.65 11.07 1.45
N LEU A 52 13.59 10.26 1.30
CA LEU A 52 12.64 9.99 2.38
C LEU A 52 13.31 9.39 3.61
N PHE A 53 14.15 8.38 3.43
CA PHE A 53 14.84 7.71 4.53
C PHE A 53 15.92 8.57 5.18
N GLU A 54 16.58 9.45 4.42
CA GLU A 54 17.51 10.44 4.97
C GLU A 54 16.76 11.44 5.87
N ILE A 55 15.58 11.91 5.47
CA ILE A 55 14.73 12.80 6.27
C ILE A 55 14.20 12.09 7.52
N MET A 56 13.85 10.82 7.39
CA MET A 56 13.22 10.01 8.44
C MET A 56 14.21 9.17 9.26
N ALA A 57 15.49 9.56 9.30
CA ALA A 57 16.53 8.83 10.01
C ALA A 57 16.13 8.53 11.47
N GLY A 58 16.11 7.24 11.82
CA GLY A 58 15.76 6.77 13.16
C GLY A 58 14.25 6.64 13.46
N LEU A 59 13.38 6.91 12.49
CA LEU A 59 11.93 6.79 12.62
C LEU A 59 11.37 5.74 11.64
N PRO A 60 10.27 5.06 11.98
CA PRO A 60 9.63 4.10 11.08
C PRO A 60 8.94 4.81 9.90
N VAL A 61 8.99 4.16 8.74
CA VAL A 61 8.33 4.62 7.52
C VAL A 61 7.50 3.49 6.92
N THR A 62 6.19 3.61 7.00
CA THR A 62 5.23 2.71 6.39
C THR A 62 4.97 3.11 4.94
N ILE A 63 5.31 2.23 4.00
CA ILE A 63 5.23 2.45 2.56
C ILE A 63 4.16 1.52 1.99
N ARG A 64 3.11 2.11 1.42
CA ARG A 64 2.08 1.37 0.70
C ARG A 64 2.57 1.11 -0.71
N LEU A 65 2.60 -0.16 -1.10
CA LEU A 65 2.81 -0.54 -2.50
C LEU A 65 1.71 0.06 -3.37
N LEU A 66 1.94 0.05 -4.69
CA LEU A 66 1.04 0.67 -5.64
C LEU A 66 -0.38 0.11 -5.50
N ASP A 67 -1.32 0.97 -5.17
CA ASP A 67 -2.73 0.67 -5.05
C ASP A 67 -3.38 0.72 -6.45
N PRO A 68 -4.12 -0.33 -6.87
CA PRO A 68 -4.94 -0.24 -8.06
C PRO A 68 -6.12 0.73 -7.83
N PRO A 69 -6.70 1.27 -8.91
CA PRO A 69 -6.58 0.79 -10.28
C PRO A 69 -5.57 1.53 -11.16
N LEU A 70 -4.81 0.79 -11.97
CA LEU A 70 -3.76 1.35 -12.82
C LEU A 70 -4.27 2.29 -13.92
N HIS A 71 -5.57 2.28 -14.20
CA HIS A 71 -6.17 3.18 -15.18
C HIS A 71 -6.03 4.67 -14.79
N GLU A 72 -5.74 4.98 -13.52
CA GLU A 72 -5.42 6.34 -13.09
C GLU A 72 -4.22 6.95 -13.85
N PHE A 73 -3.30 6.10 -14.35
CA PHE A 73 -2.14 6.53 -15.12
C PHE A 73 -2.44 6.67 -16.62
N LEU A 74 -3.59 6.18 -17.10
CA LEU A 74 -4.00 6.21 -18.50
C LEU A 74 -4.90 7.44 -18.80
N PRO A 75 -4.93 7.94 -20.05
CA PRO A 75 -5.92 8.93 -20.47
C PRO A 75 -7.35 8.41 -20.25
N LYS A 76 -8.28 9.28 -19.80
CA LYS A 76 -9.68 8.95 -19.48
C LYS A 76 -10.57 8.64 -20.70
N THR A 77 -10.04 8.00 -21.73
CA THR A 77 -10.80 7.50 -22.89
C THR A 77 -11.27 6.06 -22.61
N GLU A 78 -12.45 5.67 -23.09
CA GLU A 78 -13.15 4.39 -22.77
C GLU A 78 -12.43 3.07 -23.15
N ALA A 79 -11.17 3.10 -23.55
CA ALA A 79 -10.41 1.89 -23.84
C ALA A 79 -9.43 1.58 -22.69
N GLU A 80 -9.62 0.39 -22.10
CA GLU A 80 -8.70 -0.31 -21.18
C GLU A 80 -8.88 -0.04 -19.68
N LEU A 81 -10.07 -0.34 -19.17
CA LEU A 81 -10.32 -0.69 -17.78
C LEU A 81 -10.07 -2.19 -17.56
N ALA A 82 -8.79 -2.58 -17.47
CA ALA A 82 -8.43 -3.88 -16.92
C ALA A 82 -7.88 -3.66 -15.50
N GLU A 83 -8.48 -4.30 -14.50
CA GLU A 83 -7.81 -4.49 -13.22
C GLU A 83 -6.63 -5.43 -13.46
N VAL A 84 -5.43 -4.86 -13.57
CA VAL A 84 -4.23 -5.68 -13.78
C VAL A 84 -3.35 -5.69 -12.55
N SER A 85 -3.18 -6.90 -12.01
CA SER A 85 -2.24 -7.18 -10.92
C SER A 85 -1.01 -7.84 -11.51
N TYR A 86 0.11 -7.10 -11.49
CA TYR A 86 1.39 -7.57 -12.00
C TYR A 86 2.38 -7.72 -10.82
N PRO A 87 2.81 -8.94 -10.46
CA PRO A 87 3.73 -9.15 -9.34
C PRO A 87 5.07 -8.41 -9.52
N GLU A 88 5.52 -8.21 -10.75
CA GLU A 88 6.74 -7.47 -11.09
C GLU A 88 6.71 -6.00 -10.63
N ILE A 89 5.54 -5.38 -10.46
CA ILE A 89 5.43 -4.04 -9.86
C ILE A 89 5.87 -4.08 -8.40
N ALA A 90 5.31 -5.01 -7.61
CA ALA A 90 5.67 -5.16 -6.20
C ALA A 90 7.16 -5.52 -6.03
N GLU A 91 7.70 -6.35 -6.92
CA GLU A 91 9.14 -6.69 -6.94
C GLU A 91 10.01 -5.44 -7.17
N MET A 92 9.67 -4.61 -8.16
CA MET A 92 10.41 -3.38 -8.46
C MET A 92 10.35 -2.39 -7.29
N GLN A 93 9.16 -2.17 -6.72
CA GLN A 93 8.99 -1.26 -5.58
C GLN A 93 9.74 -1.76 -4.34
N ALA A 94 9.65 -3.05 -4.03
CA ALA A 94 10.42 -3.64 -2.93
C ALA A 94 11.92 -3.43 -3.14
N ARG A 95 12.43 -3.61 -4.37
CA ARG A 95 13.84 -3.39 -4.70
C ARG A 95 14.24 -1.93 -4.49
N ALA A 96 13.42 -0.99 -4.97
CA ALA A 96 13.64 0.44 -4.76
C ALA A 96 13.72 0.80 -3.26
N ILE A 97 12.80 0.26 -2.45
CA ILE A 97 12.75 0.45 -1.00
C ILE A 97 14.02 -0.08 -0.34
N PHE A 98 14.38 -1.35 -0.58
CA PHE A 98 15.51 -1.96 0.12
C PHE A 98 16.85 -1.37 -0.29
N GLU A 99 17.06 -1.08 -1.58
CA GLU A 99 18.28 -0.41 -2.03
C GLU A 99 18.42 0.99 -1.46
N ALA A 100 17.32 1.75 -1.38
CA ALA A 100 17.32 3.06 -0.75
C ALA A 100 17.62 2.98 0.75
N ALA A 101 17.03 2.02 1.46
CA ALA A 101 17.28 1.80 2.89
C ALA A 101 18.76 1.48 3.17
N VAL A 102 19.38 0.64 2.33
CA VAL A 102 20.82 0.34 2.40
C VAL A 102 21.65 1.60 2.17
N GLN A 103 21.37 2.35 1.11
CA GLN A 103 22.12 3.57 0.77
C GLN A 103 21.98 4.65 1.86
N ALA A 104 20.78 4.85 2.39
CA ALA A 104 20.52 5.78 3.48
C ALA A 104 21.28 5.35 4.75
N GLY A 105 21.22 4.06 5.11
CA GLY A 105 21.90 3.54 6.29
C GLY A 105 23.43 3.62 6.22
N GLN A 106 24.01 3.41 5.04
CA GLN A 106 25.46 3.59 4.83
C GLN A 106 25.91 5.05 5.04
N LYS A 107 25.06 6.03 4.71
CA LYS A 107 25.35 7.45 4.92
C LYS A 107 25.10 7.90 6.36
N ALA A 108 24.00 7.48 6.96
CA ALA A 108 23.56 7.93 8.29
C ALA A 108 24.18 7.13 9.46
N GLY A 109 24.77 5.96 9.19
CA GLY A 109 25.34 5.08 10.21
C GLY A 109 24.30 4.25 10.97
N ALA A 110 23.01 4.39 10.66
CA ALA A 110 21.92 3.59 11.19
C ALA A 110 20.92 3.25 10.07
N LEU A 111 20.52 1.99 9.96
CA LEU A 111 19.55 1.55 8.97
C LEU A 111 18.13 1.99 9.36
N VAL A 112 17.37 2.44 8.37
CA VAL A 112 15.92 2.59 8.51
C VAL A 112 15.28 1.21 8.45
N VAL A 113 14.25 0.99 9.28
CA VAL A 113 13.43 -0.23 9.24
C VAL A 113 12.18 0.09 8.41
N PRO A 114 12.15 -0.27 7.10
CA PRO A 114 10.97 -0.03 6.28
C PRO A 114 9.83 -0.95 6.69
N GLU A 115 8.61 -0.43 6.66
CA GLU A 115 7.39 -1.20 6.84
C GLU A 115 6.65 -1.23 5.52
N ILE A 116 6.61 -2.39 4.86
CA ILE A 116 6.03 -2.55 3.52
C ILE A 116 4.59 -3.01 3.68
N MET A 117 3.66 -2.22 3.15
CA MET A 117 2.24 -2.43 3.27
C MET A 117 1.61 -2.83 1.94
N VAL A 118 0.97 -4.00 1.93
CA VAL A 118 0.22 -4.51 0.77
C VAL A 118 -1.23 -4.00 0.84
N PRO A 119 -1.71 -3.23 -0.16
CA PRO A 119 -3.09 -2.74 -0.21
C PRO A 119 -4.07 -3.84 -0.66
N LEU A 120 -5.37 -3.59 -0.45
CA LEU A 120 -6.54 -4.33 -0.93
C LEU A 120 -6.52 -5.85 -0.70
N VAL A 121 -5.88 -6.30 0.38
CA VAL A 121 -5.86 -7.72 0.75
C VAL A 121 -7.23 -8.13 1.28
N GLY A 122 -7.87 -9.09 0.61
CA GLY A 122 -9.09 -9.74 1.08
C GLY A 122 -8.85 -11.14 1.66
N LEU A 123 -7.82 -11.84 1.16
CA LEU A 123 -7.44 -13.22 1.47
C LEU A 123 -5.99 -13.29 1.96
N VAL A 124 -5.72 -14.10 3.00
CA VAL A 124 -4.33 -14.31 3.48
C VAL A 124 -3.39 -14.80 2.36
N LYS A 125 -3.90 -15.60 1.42
CA LYS A 125 -3.11 -16.11 0.29
C LYS A 125 -2.65 -15.01 -0.67
N GLU A 126 -3.39 -13.90 -0.77
CA GLU A 126 -2.97 -12.73 -1.56
C GLU A 126 -1.77 -12.06 -0.88
N LEU A 127 -1.86 -11.88 0.45
CA LEU A 127 -0.74 -11.36 1.23
C LEU A 127 0.48 -12.29 1.19
N ASP A 128 0.30 -13.60 1.38
CA ASP A 128 1.39 -14.59 1.30
C ASP A 128 2.10 -14.53 -0.05
N TYR A 129 1.33 -14.41 -1.13
CA TYR A 129 1.84 -14.34 -2.50
C TYR A 129 2.74 -13.11 -2.69
N VAL A 130 2.27 -11.92 -2.28
CA VAL A 130 3.05 -10.67 -2.40
C VAL A 130 4.22 -10.68 -1.42
N LYS A 131 4.02 -11.15 -0.19
CA LYS A 131 5.06 -11.25 0.84
C LYS A 131 6.23 -12.12 0.37
N ALA A 132 5.96 -13.27 -0.24
CA ALA A 132 7.01 -14.13 -0.78
C ALA A 132 7.89 -13.42 -1.83
N ARG A 133 7.31 -12.49 -2.60
CA ARG A 133 8.02 -11.68 -3.60
C ARG A 133 8.88 -10.62 -2.93
N ILE A 134 8.32 -9.89 -1.96
CA ILE A 134 9.04 -8.92 -1.13
C ILE A 134 10.24 -9.58 -0.46
N ASP A 135 10.03 -10.74 0.17
CA ASP A 135 11.06 -11.47 0.91
C ASP A 135 12.18 -11.97 -0.03
N ALA A 136 11.85 -12.42 -1.24
CA ALA A 136 12.84 -12.83 -2.23
C ALA A 136 13.69 -11.64 -2.71
N VAL A 137 13.07 -10.48 -2.93
CA VAL A 137 13.78 -9.25 -3.33
C VAL A 137 14.66 -8.73 -2.18
N ALA A 138 14.15 -8.75 -0.95
CA ALA A 138 14.92 -8.39 0.24
C ALA A 138 16.19 -9.26 0.35
N ALA A 139 16.04 -10.59 0.20
CA ALA A 139 17.16 -11.52 0.23
C ALA A 139 18.20 -11.22 -0.88
N SER A 140 17.76 -10.92 -2.11
CA SER A 140 18.66 -10.55 -3.21
C SER A 140 19.44 -9.27 -2.88
N VAL A 141 18.76 -8.22 -2.42
CA VAL A 141 19.41 -6.94 -2.08
C VAL A 141 20.38 -7.10 -0.91
N MET A 142 20.03 -7.87 0.12
CA MET A 142 20.93 -8.17 1.23
C MET A 142 22.16 -8.95 0.76
N GLN A 143 22.01 -9.90 -0.15
CA GLN A 143 23.11 -10.66 -0.73
C GLN A 143 24.05 -9.78 -1.56
N GLU A 144 23.49 -8.91 -2.39
CA GLU A 144 24.24 -7.99 -3.26
C GLU A 144 24.99 -6.90 -2.47
N SER A 145 24.35 -6.36 -1.43
CA SER A 145 24.92 -5.28 -0.62
C SER A 145 25.81 -5.75 0.53
N GLY A 146 25.66 -7.00 0.97
CA GLY A 146 26.30 -7.54 2.17
C GLY A 146 25.76 -6.95 3.48
N ILE A 147 24.62 -6.24 3.45
CA ILE A 147 24.01 -5.58 4.61
C ILE A 147 22.71 -6.30 4.96
N LYS A 148 22.56 -6.66 6.24
CA LYS A 148 21.29 -7.18 6.76
C LYS A 148 20.32 -6.02 6.93
N ILE A 149 19.11 -6.15 6.40
CA ILE A 149 18.03 -5.17 6.54
C ILE A 149 16.92 -5.80 7.38
N ASP A 150 16.54 -5.14 8.48
CA ASP A 150 15.32 -5.50 9.20
C ASP A 150 14.15 -4.73 8.58
N TYR A 151 13.01 -5.40 8.37
CA TYR A 151 11.81 -4.81 7.78
C TYR A 151 10.56 -5.55 8.27
N LEU A 152 9.40 -4.91 8.13
CA LEU A 152 8.11 -5.53 8.41
C LEU A 152 7.28 -5.61 7.13
N THR A 153 6.53 -6.69 6.96
CA THR A 153 5.48 -6.80 5.95
C THR A 153 4.11 -6.81 6.63
N GLY A 154 3.27 -5.85 6.28
CA GLY A 154 1.92 -5.74 6.80
C GLY A 154 0.91 -5.50 5.68
N THR A 155 -0.31 -5.22 6.08
CA THR A 155 -1.38 -4.98 5.10
C THR A 155 -2.34 -3.92 5.56
N MET A 156 -2.95 -3.25 4.59
CA MET A 156 -4.04 -2.33 4.85
C MET A 156 -5.34 -3.13 5.09
N ILE A 157 -6.01 -2.88 6.21
CA ILE A 157 -7.35 -3.41 6.50
C ILE A 157 -8.36 -2.39 5.97
N GLU A 158 -8.77 -2.62 4.73
CA GLU A 158 -9.66 -1.71 4.00
C GLU A 158 -10.81 -2.42 3.27
N LEU A 159 -10.85 -3.75 3.33
CA LEU A 159 -11.97 -4.55 2.84
C LEU A 159 -12.72 -5.19 4.03
N PRO A 160 -14.07 -5.22 4.04
CA PRO A 160 -14.85 -5.82 5.12
C PRO A 160 -14.48 -7.29 5.35
N ARG A 161 -14.17 -8.02 4.27
CA ARG A 161 -13.69 -9.40 4.37
C ARG A 161 -12.39 -9.51 5.16
N ALA A 162 -11.46 -8.57 4.97
CA ALA A 162 -10.19 -8.53 5.67
C ALA A 162 -10.40 -8.33 7.17
N ALA A 163 -11.27 -7.39 7.54
CA ALA A 163 -11.64 -7.14 8.93
C ALA A 163 -12.26 -8.39 9.60
N ILE A 164 -13.25 -9.01 8.96
CA ILE A 164 -13.93 -10.22 9.48
C ILE A 164 -12.95 -11.40 9.65
N ARG A 165 -11.96 -11.51 8.75
CA ARG A 165 -10.96 -12.59 8.74
C ARG A 165 -9.59 -12.17 9.27
N ALA A 166 -9.50 -11.07 10.02
CA ALA A 166 -8.22 -10.48 10.43
C ALA A 166 -7.31 -11.44 11.22
N HIS A 167 -7.87 -12.34 12.04
CA HIS A 167 -7.12 -13.41 12.72
C HIS A 167 -6.30 -14.29 11.76
N VAL A 168 -6.82 -14.60 10.57
CA VAL A 168 -6.08 -15.38 9.57
C VAL A 168 -5.06 -14.52 8.87
N ILE A 169 -5.40 -13.27 8.53
CA ILE A 169 -4.46 -12.36 7.88
C ILE A 169 -3.26 -12.06 8.80
N ALA A 170 -3.48 -11.95 10.11
CA ALA A 170 -2.43 -11.74 11.12
C ALA A 170 -1.44 -12.90 11.26
N GLU A 171 -1.72 -14.08 10.70
CA GLU A 171 -0.75 -15.18 10.59
C GLU A 171 0.44 -14.76 9.71
N ALA A 172 0.18 -13.98 8.66
CA ALA A 172 1.18 -13.49 7.70
C ALA A 172 1.59 -12.02 7.93
N ALA A 173 0.64 -11.16 8.31
CA ALA A 173 0.88 -9.74 8.53
C ALA A 173 1.56 -9.46 9.88
N GLU A 174 2.54 -8.57 9.87
CA GLU A 174 3.25 -8.11 11.07
C GLU A 174 2.65 -6.84 11.68
N PHE A 175 1.89 -6.09 10.87
CA PHE A 175 1.10 -4.94 11.28
C PHE A 175 -0.16 -4.80 10.41
N PHE A 176 -1.15 -4.09 10.94
CA PHE A 176 -2.27 -3.57 10.19
C PHE A 176 -2.21 -2.05 10.11
N SER A 177 -2.78 -1.50 9.03
CA SER A 177 -3.09 -0.09 8.91
C SER A 177 -4.53 0.03 8.41
N PHE A 178 -5.35 0.85 9.04
CA PHE A 178 -6.76 0.94 8.68
C PHE A 178 -6.99 1.95 7.56
N GLY A 179 -7.29 1.46 6.36
CA GLY A 179 -7.73 2.26 5.22
C GLY A 179 -9.22 2.58 5.34
N THR A 180 -9.59 3.47 6.28
CA THR A 180 -11.01 3.71 6.58
C THR A 180 -11.78 4.34 5.43
N ASN A 181 -11.13 4.99 4.46
CA ASN A 181 -11.81 5.51 3.28
C ASN A 181 -12.43 4.36 2.47
N ASP A 182 -11.61 3.41 2.03
CA ASP A 182 -12.07 2.27 1.22
C ASP A 182 -12.92 1.28 2.03
N LEU A 183 -12.63 1.15 3.34
CA LEU A 183 -13.49 0.40 4.24
C LEU A 183 -14.88 1.04 4.33
N THR A 184 -14.98 2.37 4.42
CA THR A 184 -16.26 3.08 4.36
C THR A 184 -16.95 2.86 3.03
N GLN A 185 -16.24 3.01 1.89
CA GLN A 185 -16.84 2.80 0.55
C GLN A 185 -17.52 1.43 0.44
N THR A 186 -16.79 0.39 0.82
CA THR A 186 -17.23 -1.00 0.69
C THR A 186 -18.25 -1.42 1.75
N THR A 187 -18.21 -0.81 2.94
CA THR A 187 -19.20 -1.06 4.01
C THR A 187 -20.55 -0.42 3.70
N PHE A 188 -20.54 0.84 3.24
CA PHE A 188 -21.76 1.55 2.85
C PHE A 188 -22.25 1.18 1.45
N GLY A 189 -21.39 0.59 0.61
CA GLY A 189 -21.69 0.31 -0.78
C GLY A 189 -21.79 1.59 -1.63
N ILE A 190 -20.96 2.58 -1.32
CA ILE A 190 -20.97 3.90 -1.98
C ILE A 190 -19.57 4.25 -2.51
N SER A 191 -19.51 4.71 -3.76
CA SER A 191 -18.31 5.31 -4.35
C SER A 191 -18.13 6.72 -3.79
N ARG A 192 -16.93 7.06 -3.32
CA ARG A 192 -16.64 8.41 -2.77
C ARG A 192 -16.83 9.50 -3.82
N ASP A 193 -16.45 9.23 -5.07
CA ASP A 193 -16.55 10.20 -6.16
C ASP A 193 -18.01 10.53 -6.51
N ASP A 194 -18.91 9.55 -6.32
CA ASP A 194 -20.34 9.70 -6.58
C ASP A 194 -21.14 10.15 -5.34
N ALA A 195 -20.58 9.94 -4.15
CA ALA A 195 -21.27 10.13 -2.87
C ALA A 195 -21.71 11.58 -2.64
N ALA A 196 -20.91 12.55 -3.09
CA ALA A 196 -21.21 13.98 -2.92
C ALA A 196 -22.57 14.38 -3.52
N SER A 197 -23.04 13.67 -4.55
CA SER A 197 -24.31 13.97 -5.22
C SER A 197 -25.55 13.73 -4.34
N PHE A 198 -25.49 12.81 -3.37
CA PHE A 198 -26.65 12.41 -2.56
C PHE A 198 -26.44 12.52 -1.04
N LEU A 199 -25.20 12.51 -0.55
CA LEU A 199 -24.92 12.57 0.89
C LEU A 199 -25.48 13.85 1.54
N GLU A 200 -25.44 14.98 0.84
CA GLU A 200 -26.04 16.22 1.34
C GLU A 200 -27.56 16.11 1.49
N THR A 201 -28.22 15.40 0.57
CA THR A 201 -29.67 15.13 0.67
C THR A 201 -29.96 14.20 1.85
N TYR A 202 -29.13 13.18 2.08
CA TYR A 202 -29.28 12.28 3.23
C TYR A 202 -29.12 13.03 4.55
N ARG A 203 -28.15 13.94 4.63
CA ARG A 203 -27.92 14.80 5.80
C ARG A 203 -29.10 15.74 6.06
N GLN A 204 -29.60 16.42 5.02
CA GLN A 204 -30.77 17.30 5.14
C GLN A 204 -32.04 16.55 5.54
N LYS A 205 -32.16 15.28 5.17
CA LYS A 205 -33.29 14.40 5.56
C LYS A 205 -33.08 13.71 6.91
N GLY A 206 -31.94 13.90 7.58
CA GLY A 206 -31.60 13.24 8.84
C GLY A 206 -31.41 11.72 8.71
N ILE A 207 -31.10 11.22 7.51
CA ILE A 207 -30.79 9.80 7.27
C ILE A 207 -29.39 9.48 7.79
N ILE A 208 -28.47 10.42 7.62
CA ILE A 208 -27.12 10.38 8.21
C ILE A 208 -26.89 11.69 8.95
N GLU A 209 -26.15 11.64 10.06
CA GLU A 209 -25.81 12.84 10.82
C GLU A 209 -24.61 13.58 10.20
N GLN A 210 -23.61 12.81 9.76
CA GLN A 210 -22.34 13.31 9.24
C GLN A 210 -21.94 12.51 8.00
N ASP A 211 -21.12 13.12 7.15
CA ASP A 211 -20.50 12.44 6.02
C ASP A 211 -19.52 11.36 6.53
N PRO A 212 -19.74 10.07 6.21
CA PRO A 212 -18.93 8.97 6.72
C PRO A 212 -17.49 8.95 6.13
N PHE A 213 -17.21 9.75 5.10
CA PHE A 213 -15.85 9.97 4.57
C PHE A 213 -15.09 11.09 5.27
N VAL A 214 -15.79 11.92 6.05
CA VAL A 214 -15.19 12.99 6.85
C VAL A 214 -15.06 12.58 8.31
N SER A 215 -16.04 11.85 8.83
CA SER A 215 -16.09 11.36 10.21
C SER A 215 -16.35 9.86 10.21
N LEU A 216 -15.59 9.11 11.00
CA LEU A 216 -15.74 7.66 11.07
C LEU A 216 -17.15 7.29 11.55
N ASP A 217 -17.87 6.49 10.76
CA ASP A 217 -19.07 5.81 11.20
C ASP A 217 -18.69 4.78 12.28
N ILE A 218 -18.99 5.10 13.54
CA ILE A 218 -18.60 4.28 14.69
C ILE A 218 -19.41 2.97 14.74
N GLU A 219 -20.67 2.98 14.32
CA GLU A 219 -21.59 1.85 14.50
C GLU A 219 -21.44 0.79 13.41
N GLY A 220 -21.07 1.16 12.19
CA GLY A 220 -20.81 0.23 11.09
C GLY A 220 -19.32 0.02 10.82
N VAL A 221 -18.64 1.05 10.30
CA VAL A 221 -17.21 0.94 9.91
C VAL A 221 -16.32 0.76 11.14
N GLY A 222 -16.59 1.48 12.23
CA GLY A 222 -15.88 1.36 13.50
C GLY A 222 -16.01 -0.03 14.12
N GLU A 223 -17.15 -0.70 13.91
CA GLU A 223 -17.34 -2.09 14.33
C GLU A 223 -16.43 -3.05 13.55
N LEU A 224 -16.24 -2.85 12.23
CA LEU A 224 -15.28 -3.61 11.45
C LEU A 224 -13.83 -3.36 11.90
N VAL A 225 -13.46 -2.11 12.19
CA VAL A 225 -12.15 -1.77 12.75
C VAL A 225 -11.92 -2.48 14.08
N ARG A 226 -12.90 -2.45 14.98
CA ARG A 226 -12.85 -3.12 16.28
C ARG A 226 -12.69 -4.64 16.13
N ILE A 227 -13.52 -5.26 15.28
CA ILE A 227 -13.45 -6.69 14.97
C ILE A 227 -12.06 -7.07 14.45
N ALA A 228 -11.50 -6.29 13.53
CA ALA A 228 -10.20 -6.55 12.94
C ALA A 228 -9.07 -6.45 13.98
N ALA A 229 -9.09 -5.41 14.82
CA ALA A 229 -8.11 -5.20 15.88
C ALA A 229 -8.15 -6.34 16.91
N GLU A 230 -9.34 -6.72 17.38
CA GLU A 230 -9.53 -7.81 18.33
C GLU A 230 -9.07 -9.16 17.74
N LYS A 231 -9.54 -9.49 16.54
CA LYS A 231 -9.18 -10.75 15.88
C LYS A 231 -7.70 -10.81 15.49
N GLY A 232 -7.10 -9.72 15.05
CA GLY A 232 -5.67 -9.64 14.78
C GLY A 232 -4.84 -9.95 16.03
N ARG A 233 -5.20 -9.33 17.16
CA ARG A 233 -4.54 -9.55 18.46
C ARG A 233 -4.73 -10.95 19.02
N VAL A 234 -5.81 -11.65 18.67
CA VAL A 234 -5.96 -13.07 19.04
C VAL A 234 -4.83 -13.93 18.43
N THR A 235 -4.43 -13.65 17.19
CA THR A 235 -3.36 -14.40 16.51
C THR A 235 -1.98 -13.84 16.83
N ARG A 236 -1.83 -12.51 16.87
CA ARG A 236 -0.57 -11.80 17.15
C ARG A 236 -0.84 -10.72 18.21
N PRO A 237 -0.66 -11.02 19.52
CA PRO A 237 -1.04 -10.11 20.61
C PRO A 237 -0.46 -8.71 20.52
N GLU A 238 0.81 -8.60 20.09
CA GLU A 238 1.55 -7.34 19.93
C GLU A 238 1.53 -6.84 18.48
N ILE A 239 0.51 -7.20 17.68
CA ILE A 239 0.39 -6.67 16.32
C ILE A 239 0.26 -5.14 16.38
N LYS A 240 1.10 -4.46 15.60
CA LYS A 240 1.00 -3.01 15.40
C LYS A 240 -0.27 -2.70 14.60
N LEU A 241 -1.02 -1.68 15.03
CA LEU A 241 -2.31 -1.23 14.46
C LEU A 241 -2.27 0.26 14.14
#